data_AF-A0A6J7EG02-F1
#
_entry.id   AF-A0A6J7EG02-F1
#
_cell.length_a   1.000
_cell.length_b   1.000
_cell.length_c   1.000
_cell.angle_alpha   90.00
_cell.angle_beta   90.00
_cell.angle_gamma   90.00
#
_symmetry.space_group_name_H-M   'P 1'
#
loop_
_entity.id
_entity.type
_entity.pdbx_description
1 polymer ?
#
loop_
_entity_poly.entity_id
_entity_poly.type
_entity_poly.pdbx_seq_one_letter_code
_entity_poly.pdbx_strand_id
1 'polypeptide(L)' 'MGYNPHRKFVPKRGDLALVAMAIVIAIILVVWAFSG' A
#
# COMPACT_ATOMS: atom_id res chain seq x y z
N MET A 1 0.89 26.34 1.38
CA MET A 1 1.21 25.53 0.17
C MET A 1 -0.09 25.12 -0.50
N GLY A 2 -0.43 25.72 -1.64
CA GLY A 2 -1.62 25.35 -2.42
C GLY A 2 -1.41 24.06 -3.20
N TYR A 3 -2.47 23.24 -3.29
CA TYR A 3 -2.50 22.05 -4.13
C TYR A 3 -2.32 22.47 -5.60
N ASN A 4 -1.26 21.99 -6.28
CA ASN A 4 -1.05 22.27 -7.70
C ASN A 4 -1.67 21.14 -8.55
N PRO A 5 -2.82 21.35 -9.21
CA PRO A 5 -3.53 20.32 -9.95
C PRO A 5 -2.77 19.81 -11.19
N HIS A 6 -1.73 20.52 -11.64
CA HIS A 6 -0.88 20.09 -12.76
C HIS A 6 0.35 19.28 -12.34
N ARG A 7 0.50 18.99 -11.04
CA ARG A 7 1.66 18.22 -10.56
C ARG A 7 1.55 16.77 -11.05
N LYS A 8 2.48 16.36 -11.92
CA LYS A 8 2.59 14.97 -12.37
C LYS A 8 2.74 14.05 -11.15
N PHE A 9 1.95 12.98 -11.11
CA PHE A 9 2.10 11.92 -10.12
C PHE A 9 3.47 11.26 -10.33
N VAL A 10 4.36 11.42 -9.36
CA VAL A 10 5.66 10.75 -9.34
C VAL A 10 5.51 9.57 -8.40
N PRO A 11 5.53 8.31 -8.90
CA PRO A 11 5.47 7.15 -8.03
C PRO A 11 6.64 7.20 -7.06
N LYS A 12 6.34 7.28 -5.76
CA LYS A 12 7.37 7.29 -4.74
C LYS A 12 7.65 5.85 -4.32
N ARG A 13 8.91 5.53 -4.05
CA ARG A 13 9.31 4.20 -3.53
C ARG A 13 8.57 3.83 -2.24
N GLY A 14 8.15 4.82 -1.45
CA GLY A 14 7.33 4.62 -0.26
C GLY A 14 5.93 4.06 -0.56
N ASP A 15 5.34 4.40 -1.70
CA ASP A 15 4.01 3.92 -2.10
C ASP A 15 4.06 2.41 -2.36
N LEU A 16 5.15 1.93 -2.99
CA LEU A 16 5.40 0.50 -3.21
C LEU A 16 5.58 -0.26 -1.89
N ALA A 17 6.30 0.32 -0.91
CA ALA A 17 6.48 -0.30 0.40
C ALA A 17 5.14 -0.44 1.15
N LEU A 18 4.27 0.57 1.05
CA LEU A 18 2.92 0.55 1.62
C LEU A 18 2.04 -0.53 0.98
N VAL A 19 2.05 -0.63 -0.35
CA VAL A 19 1.31 -1.67 -1.07
C VAL A 19 1.83 -3.06 -0.72
N ALA A 20 3.15 -3.24 -0.64
CA ALA A 20 3.76 -4.51 -0.26
C ALA A 20 3.34 -4.92 1.18
N MET A 21 3.41 -4.00 2.14
CA MET A 21 2.93 -4.23 3.51
C MET A 21 1.46 -4.63 3.55
N ALA A 22 0.60 -3.95 2.80
CA ALA A 22 -0.82 -4.25 2.74
C ALA A 22 -1.09 -5.68 2.22
N ILE A 23 -0.37 -6.10 1.18
CA ILE A 23 -0.47 -7.46 0.64
C ILE A 23 -0.02 -8.50 1.67
N VAL A 24 1.08 -8.26 2.37
CA VAL A 24 1.59 -9.17 3.41
C VAL A 24 0.55 -9.34 4.53
N ILE A 25 -0.02 -8.24 5.02
CA ILE A 25 -1.06 -8.28 6.07
C ILE A 25 -2.29 -9.04 5.58
N ALA A 26 -2.74 -8.80 4.34
CA ALA A 26 -3.88 -9.50 3.77
C ALA A 26 -3.66 -11.02 3.72
N ILE A 27 -2.46 -11.46 3.31
CA ILE A 27 -2.10 -12.89 3.30
C ILE A 27 -2.12 -13.48 4.71
N ILE A 28 -1.52 -12.78 5.69
CA ILE A 28 -1.49 -13.23 7.09
C ILE A 28 -2.92 -13.41 7.63
N LEU A 29 -3.81 -12.45 7.38
CA LEU A 29 -5.20 -12.51 7.83
C LEU A 29 -5.96 -13.66 7.18
N VAL A 30 -5.75 -13.90 5.88
CA VAL A 30 -6.35 -15.04 5.16
C VAL A 30 -5.86 -16.36 5.77
N VAL A 31 -4.54 -16.53 5.90
CA VAL A 31 -3.97 -17.75 6.48
C VAL A 31 -4.49 -17.97 7.90
N TRP A 32 -4.51 -16.94 8.73
CA TRP A 32 -5.04 -17.01 10.10
C TRP A 32 -6.51 -17.42 10.13
N ALA A 33 -7.34 -16.85 9.24
CA ALA A 33 -8.77 -17.18 9.16
C ALA A 33 -9.03 -18.66 8.80
N PHE A 34 -8.12 -19.30 8.05
CA PHE A 34 -8.23 -20.70 7.66
C PHE A 34 -7.45 -21.67 8.56
N SER A 35 -6.57 -21.16 9.42
CA SER A 35 -5.73 -21.97 10.33
C SER A 35 -6.35 -22.14 11.72
N GLY A 36 -7.66 -21.91 11.85
CA GLY A 36 -8.42 -22.02 13.10
C GLY A 36 -8.19 -23.33 13.83
#